data_AF-A0A3A9ZUV1-F1
#
_entry.id   AF-A0A3A9ZUV1-F1
#
_cell.length_a   1.000
_cell.length_b   1.000
_cell.length_c   1.000
_cell.angle_alpha   90.00
_cell.angle_beta   90.00
_cell.angle_gamma   90.00
#
_symmetry.space_group_name_H-M   'P 1'
#
loop_
_entity.id
_entity.type
_entity.pdbx_description
1 polymer ?
#
loop_
_entity_poly.entity_id
_entity_poly.type
_entity_poly.pdbx_seq_one_letter_code
_entity_poly.pdbx_strand_id
1 'polypeptide(L)'
;MAGSTTPRKPRKRLAPSEKYEMFVAVLSGQHTQREAAEHWGVNRATVVAIARTAKQGALDALAASAPGRAGQSLEQAQLAEARAEIERLRSAIAEQAVALHLDQGKAIWA
;
A
#
# COMPACT_ATOMS: atom_id res chain seq x y z
N MET A 1 22.92 42.69 -26.36
CA MET A 1 21.97 41.63 -26.78
C MET A 1 20.95 41.46 -25.66
N ALA A 2 19.84 42.20 -25.71
CA ALA A 2 18.80 42.12 -24.68
C ALA A 2 18.01 40.81 -24.87
N GLY A 3 18.12 39.88 -23.92
CA GLY A 3 17.30 38.67 -23.90
C GLY A 3 15.85 39.05 -23.67
N SER A 4 14.99 38.77 -24.65
CA SER A 4 13.55 38.91 -24.52
C SER A 4 13.04 37.84 -23.54
N THR A 5 12.85 38.21 -22.28
CA THR A 5 12.13 37.37 -21.31
C THR A 5 10.65 37.42 -21.67
N THR A 6 10.22 36.55 -22.58
CA THR A 6 8.79 36.36 -22.83
C THR A 6 8.13 35.90 -21.52
N PRO A 7 7.06 36.55 -21.05
CA PRO A 7 6.38 36.16 -19.82
C PRO A 7 5.92 34.70 -19.92
N ARG A 8 6.38 33.84 -19.00
CA ARG A 8 5.98 32.42 -18.99
C ARG A 8 4.48 32.36 -18.70
N LYS A 9 3.72 31.87 -19.68
CA LYS A 9 2.28 31.62 -19.54
C LYS A 9 2.02 30.79 -18.26
N PRO A 10 1.02 31.13 -17.45
CA PRO A 10 0.70 30.39 -16.23
C PRO A 10 0.48 28.91 -16.56
N ARG A 11 1.12 28.02 -15.80
CA ARG A 11 1.05 26.57 -16.02
C ARG A 11 -0.36 26.11 -15.66
N LYS A 12 -1.10 25.58 -16.62
CA LYS A 12 -2.41 24.95 -16.38
C LYS A 12 -2.25 23.87 -15.31
N ARG A 13 -3.03 23.96 -14.24
CA ARG A 13 -3.12 22.92 -13.21
C ARG A 13 -4.26 21.99 -13.58
N LEU A 14 -3.92 20.75 -13.93
CA LEU A 14 -4.91 19.72 -14.20
C LEU A 14 -5.50 19.19 -12.89
N ALA A 15 -6.81 18.94 -12.87
CA ALA A 15 -7.49 18.21 -11.81
C ALA A 15 -6.98 16.75 -11.75
N PRO A 16 -7.12 16.05 -10.62
CA PRO A 16 -6.71 14.64 -10.52
C PRO A 16 -7.35 13.73 -11.58
N SER A 17 -8.64 13.92 -11.90
CA SER A 17 -9.34 13.19 -12.97
C SER A 17 -8.72 13.43 -14.35
N GLU A 18 -8.48 14.69 -14.72
CA GLU A 18 -7.83 15.03 -16.00
C GLU A 18 -6.43 14.41 -16.12
N LYS A 19 -5.67 14.36 -15.02
CA LYS A 19 -4.35 13.69 -15.01
C LYS A 19 -4.47 12.19 -15.26
N TYR A 20 -5.49 11.56 -14.67
CA TYR A 20 -5.76 10.13 -14.87
C TYR A 20 -6.17 9.83 -16.32
N GLU A 21 -7.10 10.60 -16.88
CA GLU A 21 -7.52 10.48 -18.28
C GLU A 21 -6.33 10.66 -19.25
N MET A 22 -5.53 11.69 -19.04
CA MET A 22 -4.32 11.92 -19.83
C MET A 22 -3.33 10.75 -19.72
N PHE A 23 -3.12 10.22 -18.51
CA PHE A 23 -2.26 9.06 -18.30
C PHE A 23 -2.79 7.82 -19.05
N VAL A 24 -4.09 7.54 -18.97
CA VAL A 24 -4.72 6.41 -19.68
C VAL A 24 -4.59 6.58 -21.19
N ALA A 25 -4.82 7.77 -21.73
CA ALA A 25 -4.69 8.04 -23.17
C ALA A 25 -3.25 7.82 -23.68
N VAL A 26 -2.24 8.23 -22.91
CA VAL A 26 -0.84 8.00 -23.26
C VAL A 26 -0.45 6.53 -23.09
N LEU A 27 -0.90 5.87 -22.02
CA LEU A 27 -0.59 4.46 -21.73
C LEU A 27 -1.18 3.52 -22.79
N SER A 28 -2.40 3.79 -23.24
CA SER A 28 -3.10 3.02 -24.27
C SER A 28 -2.65 3.33 -25.70
N GLY A 29 -1.70 4.25 -25.88
CA GLY A 29 -1.22 4.67 -27.19
C GLY A 29 -2.23 5.50 -28.00
N GLN A 30 -3.36 5.91 -27.41
CA GLN A 30 -4.34 6.78 -28.07
C GLN A 30 -3.78 8.17 -28.35
N HIS A 31 -2.83 8.62 -27.52
CA HIS A 31 -2.09 9.86 -27.74
C HIS A 31 -0.60 9.62 -27.51
N THR A 32 0.25 10.15 -28.39
CA THR A 32 1.66 10.33 -28.07
C THR A 32 1.81 11.38 -26.95
N GLN A 33 2.97 11.44 -26.29
CA GLN A 33 3.22 12.46 -25.26
C GLN A 33 3.12 13.90 -25.79
N ARG A 34 3.39 14.10 -27.09
CA ARG A 34 3.25 15.41 -27.75
C ARG A 34 1.78 15.76 -27.95
N GLU A 35 0.99 14.85 -28.50
CA GLU A 35 -0.45 15.05 -28.71
C GLU A 35 -1.18 15.23 -27.38
N ALA A 36 -0.83 14.47 -26.35
CA ALA A 36 -1.38 14.66 -25.01
C ALA A 36 -1.01 16.03 -24.41
N ALA A 37 0.21 16.51 -24.64
CA ALA A 37 0.60 17.85 -24.19
C ALA A 37 -0.25 18.94 -24.86
N GLU A 38 -0.49 18.81 -26.18
CA GLU A 38 -1.32 19.74 -26.95
C GLU A 38 -2.79 19.67 -26.53
N HIS A 39 -3.39 18.47 -26.47
CA HIS A 39 -4.80 18.26 -26.12
C HIS A 39 -5.16 18.79 -24.72
N TRP A 40 -4.33 18.52 -23.71
CA TRP A 40 -4.58 19.00 -22.35
C TRP A 40 -4.02 20.41 -22.07
N GLY A 41 -3.30 21.03 -23.01
CA GLY A 41 -2.72 22.37 -22.86
C GLY A 41 -1.59 22.43 -21.83
N VAL A 42 -0.77 21.38 -21.74
CA VAL A 42 0.38 21.26 -20.82
C VAL A 42 1.69 21.09 -21.58
N ASN A 43 2.82 21.13 -20.88
CA ASN A 43 4.11 20.82 -21.50
C ASN A 43 4.38 19.31 -21.47
N ARG A 44 5.11 18.76 -22.45
CA ARG A 44 5.56 17.35 -22.50
C ARG A 44 6.23 16.89 -21.20
N ALA A 45 7.04 17.74 -20.57
CA ALA A 45 7.65 17.44 -19.27
C ALA A 45 6.62 17.17 -18.16
N THR A 46 5.47 17.86 -18.20
CA THR A 46 4.36 17.64 -17.26
C THR A 46 3.66 16.31 -17.55
N VAL A 47 3.48 15.95 -18.83
CA VAL A 47 2.94 14.63 -19.23
C VAL A 47 3.84 13.51 -18.70
N VAL A 48 5.15 13.60 -18.93
CA VAL A 48 6.13 12.62 -18.44
C VAL A 48 6.12 12.50 -16.92
N ALA A 49 6.08 13.63 -16.21
CA ALA A 49 6.03 13.64 -14.75
C ALA A 49 4.76 12.95 -14.23
N ILE A 50 3.59 13.24 -14.80
CA ILE A 50 2.33 12.60 -14.41
C ILE A 50 2.36 11.11 -14.71
N ALA A 51 2.82 10.69 -15.89
CA ALA A 51 2.91 9.29 -16.24
C ALA A 51 3.87 8.51 -15.32
N ARG A 52 5.00 9.13 -14.94
CA ARG A 52 5.93 8.57 -13.95
C ARG A 52 5.27 8.41 -12.58
N THR A 53 4.61 9.45 -12.07
CA THR A 53 3.93 9.41 -10.78
C THR A 53 2.81 8.37 -10.77
N ALA A 54 1.99 8.31 -11.82
CA ALA A 54 0.92 7.33 -11.94
C ALA A 54 1.46 5.89 -11.97
N LYS A 55 2.50 5.64 -12.76
CA LYS A 55 3.17 4.32 -12.81
C LYS A 55 3.73 3.94 -11.45
N GLN A 56 4.43 4.85 -10.78
CA GLN A 56 5.02 4.57 -9.47
C GLN A 56 3.94 4.28 -8.42
N GLY A 57 2.90 5.11 -8.34
CA GLY A 57 1.80 4.88 -7.40
C GLY A 57 1.06 3.56 -7.64
N ALA A 58 0.92 3.13 -8.91
CA ALA A 58 0.38 1.82 -9.22
C ALA A 58 1.31 0.67 -8.77
N LEU A 59 2.62 0.79 -9.00
CA LEU A 59 3.60 -0.19 -8.53
C LEU A 59 3.64 -0.29 -7.01
N ASP A 60 3.59 0.85 -6.31
CA ASP A 60 3.57 0.90 -4.84
C ASP A 60 2.30 0.22 -4.28
N ALA A 61 1.14 0.49 -4.88
CA ALA A 61 -0.13 -0.13 -4.50
C ALA A 61 -0.14 -1.65 -4.77
N LEU A 62 0.43 -2.08 -5.89
CA LEU A 62 0.54 -3.51 -6.24
C LEU A 62 1.54 -4.23 -5.34
N ALA A 63 2.66 -3.60 -4.98
CA ALA A 63 3.61 -4.15 -4.02
C ALA A 63 3.01 -4.31 -2.62
N ALA A 64 2.14 -3.37 -2.21
CA ALA A 64 1.37 -3.46 -0.98
C ALA A 64 0.22 -4.49 -1.05
N SER A 65 -0.18 -4.90 -2.24
CA SER A 65 -1.25 -5.88 -2.46
C SER A 65 -0.73 -7.30 -2.26
N ALA A 66 -0.66 -7.74 -1.00
CA ALA A 66 -0.41 -9.14 -0.67
C ALA A 66 -1.71 -9.96 -0.77
N PRO A 67 -1.68 -11.18 -1.34
CA PRO A 67 -2.81 -12.10 -1.26
C PRO A 67 -3.13 -12.44 0.21
N GLY A 68 -4.26 -11.94 0.71
CA GLY A 68 -4.66 -12.05 2.12
C GLY A 68 -5.78 -11.08 2.48
N ARG A 69 -6.43 -11.26 3.64
CA ARG A 69 -7.59 -10.46 4.08
C ARG A 69 -7.21 -8.98 4.14
N ALA A 70 -7.94 -8.16 3.37
CA ALA A 70 -7.73 -6.71 3.33
C ALA A 70 -7.71 -6.12 4.75
N GLY A 71 -6.67 -5.34 5.06
CA GLY A 71 -6.54 -4.60 6.31
C GLY A 71 -5.71 -5.24 7.41
N GLN A 72 -5.14 -6.44 7.20
CA GLN A 72 -4.28 -7.07 8.20
C GLN A 72 -2.83 -7.13 7.70
N SER A 73 -1.92 -6.42 8.37
CA SER A 73 -0.49 -6.52 8.05
C SER A 73 0.03 -7.92 8.38
N LEU A 74 1.15 -8.32 7.78
CA LEU A 74 1.82 -9.59 8.09
C LEU A 74 2.09 -9.72 9.60
N GLU A 75 2.56 -8.63 10.23
CA GLU A 75 2.79 -8.55 11.67
C GLU A 75 1.50 -8.77 12.48
N GLN A 76 0.37 -8.23 12.03
CA GLN A 76 -0.93 -8.42 12.70
C GLN A 76 -1.45 -9.84 12.55
N ALA A 77 -1.17 -10.51 11.44
CA ALA A 77 -1.51 -11.92 11.25
C ALA A 77 -0.65 -12.81 12.18
N GLN A 78 0.65 -12.59 12.20
CA GLN A 78 1.58 -13.31 13.10
C GLN A 78 1.26 -13.07 14.57
N LEU A 79 0.90 -11.83 14.94
CA LEU A 79 0.49 -11.50 16.31
C LEU A 79 -0.82 -12.19 16.70
N ALA A 80 -1.78 -12.31 15.77
CA ALA A 80 -3.03 -13.02 16.02
C ALA A 80 -2.78 -14.52 16.23
N GLU A 81 -1.92 -15.13 15.40
CA GLU A 81 -1.52 -16.52 15.52
C GLU A 81 -0.79 -16.78 16.85
N ALA A 82 0.19 -15.94 17.21
CA ALA A 82 0.92 -16.05 18.47
C ALA A 82 0.00 -15.91 19.68
N ARG A 83 -0.98 -15.00 19.64
CA ARG A 83 -1.98 -14.85 20.72
C ARG A 83 -2.87 -16.07 20.86
N ALA A 84 -3.31 -16.66 19.75
CA ALA A 84 -4.09 -17.89 19.79
C ALA A 84 -3.29 -19.04 20.40
N GLU A 85 -2.00 -19.14 20.08
CA GLU A 85 -1.13 -20.17 20.66
C GLU A 85 -0.89 -19.96 22.15
N ILE A 86 -0.66 -18.72 22.59
CA ILE A 86 -0.51 -18.40 24.01
C ILE A 86 -1.75 -18.83 24.80
N GLU A 87 -2.96 -18.60 24.29
CA GLU A 87 -4.19 -19.03 24.97
C GLU A 87 -4.32 -20.56 25.04
N ARG A 88 -3.97 -21.28 23.97
CA ARG A 88 -3.92 -22.75 24.00
C ARG A 88 -2.94 -23.26 25.06
N LEU A 89 -1.73 -22.72 25.07
CA LEU A 89 -0.69 -23.09 26.03
C LEU A 89 -1.09 -22.77 27.47
N ARG A 90 -1.75 -21.62 27.70
CA ARG A 90 -2.28 -21.25 29.02
C ARG A 90 -3.30 -22.26 29.54
N SER A 91 -4.23 -22.71 28.69
CA SER A 91 -5.19 -23.75 29.07
C SER A 91 -4.49 -25.05 29.45
N ALA A 92 -3.56 -25.52 28.60
CA ALA A 92 -2.82 -26.75 28.84
C ALA A 92 -1.99 -26.69 30.14
N ILE A 93 -1.33 -25.56 30.40
CA ILE A 93 -0.56 -25.36 31.64
C ILE A 93 -1.47 -25.37 32.86
N ALA A 94 -2.65 -24.73 32.78
CA ALA A 94 -3.62 -24.74 33.88
C ALA A 94 -4.11 -26.16 34.20
N GLU A 95 -4.44 -26.94 33.18
CA GLU A 95 -4.83 -28.35 33.33
C GLU A 95 -3.73 -29.19 33.97
N GLN A 96 -2.48 -29.04 33.51
CA GLN A 96 -1.32 -29.72 34.07
C GLN A 96 -1.06 -29.34 35.54
N ALA A 97 -1.20 -28.06 35.88
CA ALA A 97 -1.03 -27.57 37.25
C ALA A 97 -2.07 -28.18 38.20
N VAL A 98 -3.32 -28.30 37.77
CA VAL A 98 -4.38 -28.97 38.55
C VAL A 98 -4.05 -30.45 38.76
N ALA A 99 -3.66 -31.15 37.68
CA ALA A 99 -3.31 -32.58 37.77
C ALA A 99 -2.15 -32.81 38.75
N LEU A 100 -1.10 -31.99 38.67
CA LEU A 100 0.06 -32.07 39.56
C LEU A 100 -0.29 -31.74 41.02
N HIS A 101 -1.13 -30.73 41.26
CA HIS A 101 -1.59 -30.40 42.62
C HIS A 101 -2.37 -31.56 43.25
N LEU A 102 -3.26 -32.19 42.50
CA LEU A 102 -4.04 -33.34 42.97
C LEU A 102 -3.15 -34.55 43.26
N ASP A 103 -2.12 -34.79 42.46
CA ASP A 103 -1.16 -35.88 42.68
C ASP A 103 -0.30 -35.65 43.91
N GLN A 104 0.27 -34.44 44.05
CA GLN A 104 1.05 -34.05 45.23
C GLN A 104 0.22 -34.06 46.52
N GLY A 105 -1.04 -33.64 46.46
CA GLY A 105 -1.96 -33.70 47.60
C GLY A 105 -2.20 -35.13 48.09
N LYS A 106 -2.25 -36.11 47.18
CA LYS A 106 -2.38 -37.54 47.54
C LYS A 106 -1.13 -38.07 48.23
N ALA A 107 0.07 -37.64 47.81
CA ALA A 107 1.33 -38.09 48.39
C ALA A 107 1.54 -37.63 49.85
N ILE A 108 0.85 -36.58 50.30
CA ILE A 108 0.93 -36.08 51.69
C ILE A 108 0.11 -36.94 52.67
N TRP A 109 -0.85 -37.74 52.16
CA TRP A 109 -1.82 -38.50 52.97
C TRP A 109 -1.69 -40.02 52.79
N ALA A 110 -0.70 -40.47 52.02
CA ALA A 110 -0.36 -41.88 51.77
C ALA A 110 0.91 -42.26 52.55
#